data_AF-A0AAD7XAA6-F1
#
_entry.id   AF-A0AAD7XAA6-F1
#
_cell.length_a   1.000
_cell.length_b   1.000
_cell.length_c   1.000
_cell.angle_alpha   90.00
_cell.angle_beta   90.00
_cell.angle_gamma   90.00
#
_symmetry.space_group_name_H-M   'P 1'
#
loop_
_entity.id
_entity.type
_entity.pdbx_description
1 polymer ?
#
loop_
_entity_poly.entity_id
_entity_poly.type
_entity_poly.pdbx_seq_one_letter_code
_entity_poly.pdbx_strand_id
1 'polypeptide(L)'
;MHQPRDFRQIPDTQEVYLSPTTGISIIVEVLESVSAQDLREAAGQHFDALAHDNDAKSQTVNETIDVNNDSNGATPNPVVLYGTQLVQKFNSQTADEVRILLALYRVPHKNVDLVMTMNVPMTSADGGAVSEDDWGSARGIFDEAARSLRIVDYGLFA
;
A
#
# COMPACT_ATOMS: atom_id res chain seq x y z
N MET A 1 22.76 -3.81 29.73
CA MET A 1 22.72 -3.13 28.42
C MET A 1 21.60 -3.79 27.63
N HIS A 2 20.37 -3.26 27.71
CA HIS A 2 19.21 -3.81 27.02
C HIS A 2 19.09 -3.08 25.68
N GLN A 3 19.29 -3.80 24.57
CA GLN A 3 18.83 -3.35 23.26
C GLN A 3 17.40 -3.88 23.06
N PRO A 4 16.43 -3.06 22.64
CA PRO A 4 15.22 -3.61 22.05
C PRO A 4 15.56 -4.13 20.65
N ARG A 5 15.65 -5.45 20.48
CA ARG A 5 15.56 -6.12 19.18
C ARG A 5 14.08 -6.32 18.88
N ASP A 6 13.43 -5.34 18.28
CA ASP A 6 12.13 -5.57 17.63
C ASP A 6 12.22 -5.12 16.17
N PHE A 7 13.05 -5.81 15.39
CA PHE A 7 12.70 -5.99 13.99
C PHE A 7 11.55 -6.99 13.98
N ARG A 8 10.33 -6.53 13.64
CA ARG A 8 9.21 -7.45 13.40
C ARG A 8 9.64 -8.46 12.34
N GLN A 9 9.31 -9.73 12.56
CA GLN A 9 9.42 -10.72 11.49
C GLN A 9 8.45 -10.30 10.38
N ILE A 10 8.99 -10.03 9.20
CA ILE A 10 8.22 -9.80 7.99
C ILE A 10 7.77 -11.20 7.52
N PRO A 11 6.46 -11.46 7.33
CA PRO A 11 5.98 -12.71 6.77
C PRO A 11 6.65 -13.01 5.42
N ASP A 12 6.84 -14.29 5.09
CA ASP A 12 7.46 -14.68 3.80
C ASP A 12 6.68 -14.18 2.58
N THR A 13 5.40 -13.83 2.75
CA THR A 13 4.51 -13.28 1.73
C THR A 13 4.58 -11.76 1.58
N GLN A 14 5.46 -11.09 2.36
CA GLN A 14 5.55 -9.64 2.42
C GLN A 14 6.99 -9.16 2.16
N GLU A 15 7.10 -8.08 1.38
CA GLU A 15 8.32 -7.28 1.26
C GLU A 15 8.05 -5.86 1.75
N VAL A 16 8.95 -5.29 2.56
CA VAL A 16 8.82 -3.95 3.13
C VAL A 16 10.05 -3.11 2.83
N TYR A 17 9.83 -1.93 2.25
CA TYR A 17 10.84 -0.92 1.99
C TYR A 17 10.51 0.34 2.80
N LEU A 18 11.48 0.80 3.57
CA LEU A 18 11.35 2.00 4.42
C LEU A 18 12.26 3.10 3.92
N SER A 19 11.75 4.32 3.86
CA SER A 19 12.58 5.50 3.62
C SER A 19 13.51 5.71 4.83
N PRO A 20 14.81 5.97 4.63
CA PRO A 20 15.74 6.24 5.73
C PRO A 20 15.56 7.63 6.34
N THR A 21 14.87 8.54 5.64
CA THR A 21 14.79 9.96 5.98
C THR A 21 13.37 10.47 6.17
N THR A 22 12.36 9.72 5.74
CA THR A 22 10.93 10.07 5.89
C THR A 22 10.17 8.90 6.48
N GLY A 23 8.94 9.12 6.95
CA GLY A 23 8.07 8.03 7.41
C GLY A 23 7.44 7.21 6.28
N ILE A 24 7.89 7.38 5.03
CA ILE A 24 7.34 6.67 3.88
C ILE A 24 7.71 5.19 3.97
N SER A 25 6.74 4.33 3.70
CA SER A 25 6.93 2.90 3.52
C SER A 25 6.26 2.42 2.24
N ILE A 26 6.87 1.45 1.57
CA ILE A 26 6.26 0.67 0.48
C ILE A 26 6.22 -0.78 0.94
N ILE A 27 5.07 -1.42 0.78
CA ILE A 27 4.83 -2.79 1.18
C ILE A 27 4.27 -3.54 -0.03
N VAL A 28 4.78 -4.73 -0.32
CA VAL A 28 4.20 -5.63 -1.32
C VAL A 28 3.79 -6.92 -0.62
N GLU A 29 2.54 -7.33 -0.80
CA GLU A 29 1.93 -8.47 -0.12
C GLU A 29 1.21 -9.38 -1.10
N VAL A 30 1.40 -10.68 -0.93
CA VAL A 30 0.61 -11.72 -1.61
C VAL A 30 -0.55 -12.10 -0.69
N LEU A 31 -1.77 -11.74 -1.08
CA LEU A 31 -2.99 -12.00 -0.32
C LEU A 31 -3.93 -12.94 -1.10
N GLU A 32 -4.86 -13.57 -0.38
CA GLU A 32 -5.98 -14.25 -1.02
C GLU A 32 -6.90 -13.22 -1.70
N SER A 33 -7.43 -13.57 -2.88
CA SER A 33 -8.36 -12.68 -3.57
C SER A 33 -9.61 -12.42 -2.76
N VAL A 34 -9.99 -11.15 -2.63
CA VAL A 34 -11.25 -10.76 -2.00
C VAL A 34 -12.46 -11.16 -2.87
N SER A 35 -13.63 -11.21 -2.24
CA SER A 35 -14.86 -11.71 -2.89
C SER A 35 -15.41 -10.81 -4.00
N ALA A 36 -15.08 -9.51 -3.98
CA ALA A 36 -15.48 -8.58 -5.04
C ALA A 36 -14.95 -9.03 -6.39
N GLN A 37 -15.79 -9.08 -7.42
CA GLN A 37 -15.37 -9.50 -8.77
C GLN A 37 -14.78 -8.33 -9.57
N ASP A 38 -15.33 -7.14 -9.38
CA ASP A 38 -14.78 -5.91 -9.96
C ASP A 38 -13.48 -5.53 -9.26
N LEU A 39 -12.47 -5.15 -10.04
CA LEU A 39 -11.12 -4.90 -9.53
C LEU A 39 -11.05 -3.59 -8.72
N ARG A 40 -11.90 -2.60 -9.02
CA ARG A 40 -11.96 -1.34 -8.28
C ARG A 40 -12.67 -1.53 -6.94
N GLU A 41 -13.75 -2.31 -6.94
CA GLU A 41 -14.40 -2.73 -5.69
C GLU A 41 -13.44 -3.54 -4.80
N ALA A 42 -12.66 -4.45 -5.40
CA ALA A 42 -11.66 -5.21 -4.67
C ALA A 42 -10.55 -4.32 -4.08
N ALA A 43 -10.06 -3.32 -4.83
CA ALA A 43 -9.10 -2.35 -4.32
C ALA A 43 -9.68 -1.55 -3.14
N GLY A 44 -10.97 -1.20 -3.19
CA GLY A 44 -11.70 -0.59 -2.09
C GLY A 44 -11.75 -1.49 -0.84
N GLN A 45 -12.03 -2.78 -1.01
CA GLN A 45 -12.06 -3.74 0.12
C GLN A 45 -10.69 -3.91 0.79
N HIS A 46 -9.60 -3.95 0.01
CA HIS A 46 -8.24 -3.96 0.57
C HIS A 46 -7.92 -2.65 1.29
N PHE A 47 -8.35 -1.51 0.75
CA PHE A 47 -8.19 -0.21 1.41
C PHE A 47 -8.97 -0.13 2.73
N ASP A 48 -10.20 -0.67 2.78
CA ASP A 48 -11.00 -0.78 3.99
C ASP A 48 -10.33 -1.66 5.05
N ALA A 49 -9.74 -2.79 4.63
CA ALA A 49 -9.00 -3.67 5.52
C ALA A 49 -7.78 -2.96 6.12
N LEU A 50 -7.00 -2.23 5.30
CA LEU A 50 -5.88 -1.43 5.77
C LEU A 50 -6.32 -0.35 6.77
N ALA A 51 -7.46 0.30 6.53
CA ALA A 51 -7.99 1.30 7.46
C ALA A 51 -8.36 0.67 8.81
N HIS A 52 -8.93 -0.55 8.79
CA HIS A 52 -9.24 -1.29 9.99
C HIS A 52 -7.97 -1.67 10.77
N ASP A 53 -6.96 -2.23 10.08
CA ASP A 53 -5.69 -2.65 10.69
C ASP A 53 -4.89 -1.46 11.26
N ASN A 54 -5.04 -0.28 10.63
CA ASN A 54 -4.44 0.96 11.09
C ASN A 54 -5.24 1.68 12.19
N ASP A 55 -6.36 1.11 12.66
CA ASP A 55 -7.28 1.77 13.60
C ASP A 55 -7.72 3.18 13.15
N ALA A 56 -7.92 3.36 11.83
CA ALA A 56 -8.27 4.64 11.25
C ALA A 56 -9.64 5.12 11.77
N LYS A 57 -9.69 6.39 12.20
CA LYS A 57 -10.92 7.06 12.65
C LYS A 57 -11.84 7.40 11.48
N SER A 58 -11.24 7.71 10.35
CA SER A 58 -11.93 7.91 9.09
C SER A 58 -11.00 7.56 7.94
N GLN A 59 -11.62 7.27 6.81
CA GLN A 59 -10.94 7.03 5.56
C GLN A 59 -11.73 7.65 4.41
N THR A 60 -11.05 8.00 3.33
CA THR A 60 -11.67 8.54 2.12
C THR A 60 -10.89 8.08 0.91
N VAL A 61 -11.57 7.50 -0.07
CA VAL A 61 -11.00 7.24 -1.39
C VAL A 61 -11.03 8.55 -2.17
N ASN A 62 -9.86 9.01 -2.59
CA ASN A 62 -9.71 10.25 -3.36
C ASN A 62 -9.82 9.99 -4.86
N GLU A 63 -9.20 8.91 -5.33
CA GLU A 63 -9.14 8.59 -6.75
C GLU A 63 -8.94 7.07 -6.95
N THR A 64 -9.44 6.53 -8.04
CA THR A 64 -9.18 5.16 -8.46
C THR A 64 -9.07 5.11 -9.98
N ILE A 65 -8.00 4.51 -10.50
CA ILE A 65 -7.66 4.51 -11.92
C ILE A 65 -7.23 3.11 -12.36
N ASP A 66 -7.59 2.74 -13.59
CA ASP A 66 -7.07 1.54 -14.24
C ASP A 66 -5.73 1.91 -14.90
N VAL A 67 -4.69 1.12 -14.64
CA VAL A 67 -3.34 1.40 -15.13
C VAL A 67 -2.89 0.28 -16.04
N ASN A 68 -2.49 0.61 -17.27
CA ASN A 68 -1.79 -0.33 -18.13
C ASN A 68 -0.33 -0.41 -17.68
N ASN A 69 0.12 -1.61 -17.33
CA ASN A 69 1.52 -1.86 -16.99
C ASN A 69 2.34 -2.10 -18.27
N ASP A 70 3.67 -2.02 -18.18
CA ASP A 70 4.54 -2.24 -19.35
C ASP A 70 4.93 -3.72 -19.52
N SER A 71 4.13 -4.66 -19.00
CA SER A 71 4.42 -6.11 -19.02
C SER A 71 3.97 -6.81 -20.29
N ASN A 72 3.25 -6.10 -21.18
CA ASN A 72 2.66 -6.66 -22.40
C ASN A 72 1.80 -7.91 -22.14
N GLY A 73 1.07 -7.91 -21.01
CA GLY A 73 0.16 -9.00 -20.61
C GLY A 73 0.81 -10.12 -19.79
N ALA A 74 2.13 -10.08 -19.54
CA ALA A 74 2.80 -11.05 -18.68
C ALA A 74 2.43 -10.87 -17.19
N THR A 75 2.03 -9.68 -16.79
CA THR A 75 1.51 -9.34 -15.46
C THR A 75 0.14 -8.68 -15.63
N PRO A 76 -0.89 -9.02 -14.84
CA PRO A 76 -2.20 -8.36 -14.89
C PRO A 76 -2.07 -6.85 -14.74
N ASN A 77 -2.89 -6.08 -15.44
CA ASN A 77 -2.92 -4.63 -15.25
C ASN A 77 -3.46 -4.30 -13.85
N PRO A 78 -2.80 -3.40 -13.09
CA PRO A 78 -3.31 -3.03 -11.79
C PRO A 78 -4.46 -2.01 -11.87
N VAL A 79 -5.30 -2.03 -10.84
CA VAL A 79 -6.04 -0.84 -10.43
C VAL A 79 -5.22 -0.11 -9.38
N VAL A 80 -5.07 1.20 -9.53
CA VAL A 80 -4.44 2.07 -8.53
C VAL A 80 -5.49 2.90 -7.83
N LEU A 81 -5.47 2.89 -6.50
CA LEU A 81 -6.33 3.65 -5.61
C LEU A 81 -5.48 4.61 -4.78
N TYR A 82 -5.92 5.85 -4.68
CA TYR A 82 -5.36 6.85 -3.77
C TYR A 82 -6.41 7.18 -2.72
N GLY A 83 -6.02 7.06 -1.45
CA GLY A 83 -6.89 7.33 -0.33
C GLY A 83 -6.18 8.07 0.79
N THR A 84 -6.97 8.61 1.69
CA THR A 84 -6.50 9.28 2.90
C THR A 84 -7.11 8.60 4.11
N GLN A 85 -6.31 8.34 5.14
CA GLN A 85 -6.74 7.79 6.42
C GLN A 85 -6.34 8.76 7.53
N LEU A 86 -7.24 8.97 8.50
CA LEU A 86 -6.94 9.70 9.73
C LEU A 86 -6.73 8.69 10.85
N VAL A 87 -5.48 8.55 11.31
CA VAL A 87 -5.09 7.56 12.31
C VAL A 87 -4.78 8.28 13.61
N GLN A 88 -5.48 7.92 14.69
CA GLN A 88 -5.19 8.47 16.01
C GLN A 88 -4.48 7.43 16.85
N LYS A 89 -3.18 7.64 17.08
CA LYS A 89 -2.39 6.81 18.01
C LYS A 89 -2.95 6.95 19.43
N PHE A 90 -2.92 5.86 20.21
CA PHE A 90 -3.47 5.79 21.58
C PHE A 90 -3.02 6.91 22.52
N ASN A 91 -1.83 7.49 22.30
CA ASN A 91 -1.25 8.54 23.14
C ASN A 91 -1.32 9.96 22.53
N SER A 92 -1.95 10.15 21.37
CA SER A 92 -2.02 11.44 20.68
C SER A 92 -3.39 12.11 20.79
N GLN A 93 -3.39 13.42 21.03
CA GLN A 93 -4.62 14.24 20.99
C GLN A 93 -5.04 14.61 19.56
N THR A 94 -4.14 14.46 18.58
CA THR A 94 -4.38 14.80 17.17
C THR A 94 -4.30 13.54 16.32
N ALA A 95 -5.19 13.45 15.31
CA ALA A 95 -5.10 12.41 14.30
C ALA A 95 -3.98 12.75 13.30
N ASP A 96 -3.15 11.76 12.99
CA ASP A 96 -2.17 11.81 11.92
C ASP A 96 -2.89 11.52 10.59
N GLU A 97 -2.63 12.34 9.57
CA GLU A 97 -3.08 12.10 8.21
C GLU A 97 -2.05 11.22 7.49
N VAL A 98 -2.50 10.07 7.01
CA VAL A 98 -1.70 9.18 6.18
C VAL A 98 -2.38 9.05 4.82
N ARG A 99 -1.67 9.43 3.76
CA ARG A 99 -2.09 9.14 2.38
C ARG A 99 -1.62 7.72 2.05
N ILE A 100 -2.54 6.91 1.54
CA ILE A 100 -2.31 5.54 1.14
C ILE A 100 -2.43 5.48 -0.38
N LEU A 101 -1.39 4.99 -1.03
CA LEU A 101 -1.44 4.61 -2.44
C LEU A 101 -1.48 3.10 -2.50
N LEU A 102 -2.41 2.53 -3.23
CA LEU A 102 -2.63 1.10 -3.33
C LEU A 102 -2.68 0.69 -4.80
N ALA A 103 -1.92 -0.34 -5.18
CA ALA A 103 -1.96 -0.96 -6.50
C ALA A 103 -2.33 -2.43 -6.32
N LEU A 104 -3.41 -2.85 -6.99
CA LEU A 104 -3.95 -4.20 -6.90
C LEU A 104 -3.79 -4.93 -8.23
N TYR A 105 -3.06 -6.04 -8.22
CA TYR A 105 -2.91 -6.97 -9.34
C TYR A 105 -3.60 -8.28 -8.99
N ARG A 106 -4.75 -8.53 -9.62
CA ARG A 106 -5.44 -9.80 -9.44
C ARG A 106 -4.87 -10.87 -10.36
N VAL A 107 -4.54 -12.03 -9.80
CA VAL A 107 -4.11 -13.24 -10.53
C VAL A 107 -5.24 -14.27 -10.49
N PRO A 108 -6.19 -14.25 -11.45
CA PRO A 108 -7.45 -14.97 -11.32
C PRO A 108 -7.28 -16.49 -11.21
N HIS A 109 -6.29 -17.05 -11.90
CA HIS A 109 -6.03 -18.49 -11.92
C HIS A 109 -5.41 -19.03 -10.62
N LYS A 110 -5.06 -18.16 -9.68
CA LYS A 110 -4.39 -18.50 -8.43
C LYS A 110 -5.18 -18.10 -7.19
N ASN A 111 -6.33 -17.44 -7.33
CA ASN A 111 -7.08 -16.85 -6.22
C ASN A 111 -6.20 -15.92 -5.36
N VAL A 112 -5.32 -15.16 -6.02
CA VAL A 112 -4.34 -14.28 -5.38
C VAL A 112 -4.56 -12.84 -5.82
N ASP A 113 -4.51 -11.95 -4.85
CA ASP A 113 -4.38 -10.51 -5.02
C ASP A 113 -2.96 -10.12 -4.57
N LEU A 114 -2.14 -9.68 -5.53
CA LEU A 114 -0.87 -9.03 -5.21
C LEU A 114 -1.17 -7.55 -4.94
N VAL A 115 -0.90 -7.10 -3.72
CA VAL A 115 -1.21 -5.75 -3.28
C VAL A 115 0.09 -5.02 -2.97
N MET A 116 0.32 -3.89 -3.64
CA MET A 116 1.40 -2.97 -3.29
C MET A 116 0.78 -1.73 -2.63
N THR A 117 1.25 -1.38 -1.45
CA THR A 117 0.81 -0.18 -0.73
C THR A 117 1.98 0.75 -0.48
N MET A 118 1.73 2.06 -0.49
CA MET A 118 2.66 3.07 0.00
C MET A 118 1.94 3.92 1.04
N ASN A 119 2.51 3.98 2.24
CA ASN A 119 2.03 4.86 3.31
C ASN A 119 2.86 6.14 3.30
N VAL A 120 2.20 7.29 3.17
CA VAL A 120 2.82 8.61 3.17
C VAL A 120 2.24 9.42 4.33
N PRO A 121 2.94 9.54 5.47
CA PRO A 121 2.46 10.36 6.58
C PRO A 121 2.56 11.85 6.21
N MET A 122 1.42 12.51 6.05
CA MET A 122 1.33 13.94 5.71
C MET A 122 1.32 14.81 6.96
N THR A 123 0.80 14.28 8.06
CA THR A 123 1.00 14.85 9.39
C THR A 123 1.45 13.75 10.33
N SER A 124 2.37 14.08 11.24
CA SER A 124 2.89 13.15 12.24
C SER A 124 3.33 13.94 13.45
N ALA A 125 2.68 13.69 14.59
CA ALA A 125 3.07 14.29 15.87
C ALA A 125 4.49 13.88 16.32
N ASP A 126 4.98 12.73 15.85
CA ASP A 126 6.27 12.15 16.22
C ASP A 126 7.41 12.52 15.25
N GLY A 127 7.14 13.39 14.26
CA GLY A 127 8.06 13.70 13.16
C GLY A 127 7.98 12.71 12.00
N GLY A 128 8.68 13.00 10.90
CA GLY A 128 8.66 12.16 9.69
C GLY A 128 7.52 12.45 8.70
N ALA A 129 6.74 13.51 8.96
CA ALA A 129 5.74 14.02 8.02
C ALA A 129 6.40 14.48 6.72
N VAL A 130 5.70 14.25 5.62
CA VAL A 130 6.15 14.51 4.24
C VAL A 130 5.60 15.87 3.78
N SER A 131 6.45 16.68 3.13
CA SER A 131 6.02 17.95 2.55
C SER A 131 5.12 17.73 1.32
N GLU A 132 4.36 18.73 0.89
CA GLU A 132 3.54 18.60 -0.34
C GLU A 132 4.42 18.41 -1.60
N ASP A 133 5.65 18.95 -1.62
CA ASP A 133 6.60 18.75 -2.71
C ASP A 133 7.10 17.30 -2.74
N ASP A 134 7.44 16.74 -1.57
CA ASP A 134 7.86 15.35 -1.43
C ASP A 134 6.71 14.37 -1.70
N TRP A 135 5.46 14.78 -1.42
CA TRP A 135 4.26 14.02 -1.78
C TRP A 135 4.13 13.83 -3.29
N GLY A 136 4.31 14.90 -4.08
CA GLY A 136 4.27 14.81 -5.54
C GLY A 136 5.32 13.83 -6.08
N SER A 137 6.51 13.85 -5.48
CA SER A 137 7.60 12.91 -5.81
C SER A 137 7.26 11.47 -5.40
N ALA A 138 6.73 11.26 -4.19
CA ALA A 138 6.32 9.95 -3.69
C ALA A 138 5.24 9.32 -4.57
N ARG A 139 4.24 10.10 -4.97
CA ARG A 139 3.20 9.68 -5.91
C ARG A 139 3.81 9.24 -7.24
N GLY A 140 4.69 10.04 -7.83
CA GLY A 140 5.36 9.70 -9.10
C GLY A 140 6.16 8.39 -9.01
N ILE A 141 6.88 8.18 -7.90
CA ILE A 141 7.63 6.94 -7.63
C ILE A 141 6.67 5.74 -7.54
N PHE A 142 5.55 5.90 -6.83
CA PHE A 142 4.56 4.83 -6.70
C PHE A 142 3.95 4.46 -8.06
N ASP A 143 3.60 5.45 -8.87
CA ASP A 143 2.99 5.25 -10.18
C ASP A 143 3.95 4.51 -11.13
N GLU A 144 5.23 4.87 -11.10
CA GLU A 144 6.27 4.15 -11.85
C GLU A 144 6.42 2.71 -11.34
N ALA A 145 6.53 2.52 -10.02
CA ALA A 145 6.64 1.20 -9.41
C ALA A 145 5.43 0.31 -9.78
N ALA A 146 4.22 0.87 -9.75
CA ALA A 146 3.01 0.16 -10.09
C ALA A 146 2.98 -0.26 -11.58
N ARG A 147 3.53 0.56 -12.46
CA ARG A 147 3.63 0.22 -13.88
C ARG A 147 4.76 -0.77 -14.17
N SER A 148 5.85 -0.72 -13.40
CA SER A 148 7.06 -1.50 -13.62
C SER A 148 7.05 -2.88 -12.96
N LEU A 149 6.19 -3.12 -11.96
CA LEU A 149 6.11 -4.41 -11.26
C LEU A 149 5.86 -5.56 -12.26
N ARG A 150 6.61 -6.65 -12.11
CA ARG A 150 6.50 -7.86 -12.93
C ARG A 150 6.41 -9.10 -12.06
N ILE A 151 5.42 -9.93 -12.34
CA ILE A 151 5.41 -11.32 -11.89
C ILE A 151 6.30 -12.11 -12.87
N VAL A 152 7.49 -12.51 -12.40
CA VAL A 152 8.46 -13.26 -13.20
C VAL A 152 8.19 -14.76 -13.13
N ASP A 153 7.77 -15.27 -11.97
CA ASP A 153 7.45 -16.68 -11.75
C ASP A 153 6.12 -16.83 -11.01
N TYR A 154 5.14 -17.43 -11.68
CA TYR A 154 3.82 -17.74 -11.12
C TYR A 154 3.80 -18.98 -10.22
N GLY A 155 4.90 -19.74 -10.19
CA GLY A 155 5.14 -20.82 -9.24
C GLY A 155 5.21 -20.35 -7.79
N LEU A 156 5.43 -19.03 -7.56
CA LEU A 156 5.38 -18.41 -6.24
C LEU A 156 4.00 -18.54 -5.57
N PHE A 157 2.93 -18.64 -6.37
CA PHE A 157 1.54 -18.70 -5.90
C PHE A 157 1.00 -20.15 -5.86
N ALA A 158 1.85 -21.13 -5.53
CA ALA A 158 1.49 -22.55 -5.56
C ALA A 158 0.84 -23.03 -4.25
#